data_AF-A0A8H3N4D6-F1
#
_entry.id   AF-A0A8H3N4D6-F1
#
_cell.length_a   1.000
_cell.length_b   1.000
_cell.length_c   1.000
_cell.angle_alpha   90.00
_cell.angle_beta   90.00
_cell.angle_gamma   90.00
#
_symmetry.space_group_name_H-M   'P 1'
#
loop_
_entity.id
_entity.type
_entity.pdbx_description
1 polymer ?
#
loop_
_entity_poly.entity_id
_entity_poly.type
_entity_poly.pdbx_seq_one_letter_code
_entity_poly.pdbx_strand_id
1 'polypeptide(L)'
;MLDEPEAARVPDANEMGQHVPEIVLFISKSANDEVSPVNDADALAPFYCDSGARVEYLRDELSDHATMALTGVPDVLFWLQDRMMGFLLMPAGGRKSFSQD
;
A
#
# COMPACT_ATOMS: atom_id res chain seq x y z
N MET A 1 12.78 22.19 -8.98
CA MET A 1 12.39 22.90 -7.72
C MET A 1 12.54 21.99 -6.52
N LEU A 2 12.27 20.68 -6.64
CA LEU A 2 12.60 19.70 -5.59
C LEU A 2 14.04 19.17 -5.70
N ASP A 3 14.73 19.45 -6.81
CA ASP A 3 16.10 18.95 -7.07
C ASP A 3 17.19 19.73 -6.31
N GLU A 4 16.81 20.81 -5.61
CA GLU A 4 17.72 21.55 -4.75
C GLU A 4 17.91 20.79 -3.42
N PRO A 5 19.15 20.58 -2.92
CA PRO A 5 19.41 19.74 -1.77
C PRO A 5 18.60 20.10 -0.51
N GLU A 6 18.34 21.39 -0.30
CA GLU A 6 17.53 21.86 0.82
C GLU A 6 16.04 21.51 0.66
N ALA A 7 15.51 21.58 -0.57
CA ALA A 7 14.14 21.24 -0.87
C ALA A 7 13.90 19.72 -0.84
N ALA A 8 14.90 18.91 -1.24
CA ALA A 8 14.83 17.45 -1.23
C ALA A 8 14.92 16.85 0.18
N ARG A 9 15.59 17.52 1.12
CA ARG A 9 15.88 16.97 2.46
C ARG A 9 14.65 16.43 3.19
N VAL A 10 13.52 17.14 3.14
CA VAL A 10 12.30 16.76 3.86
C VAL A 10 11.58 15.59 3.16
N PRO A 11 11.31 15.65 1.84
CA PRO A 11 10.83 14.50 1.08
C PRO A 11 11.68 13.26 1.29
N ASP A 12 13.00 13.34 1.10
CA ASP A 12 13.93 12.20 1.21
C ASP A 12 13.87 11.52 2.59
N ALA A 13 13.72 12.31 3.66
CA ALA A 13 13.59 11.78 5.01
C ALA A 13 12.21 11.16 5.30
N ASN A 14 11.19 11.49 4.50
CA ASN A 14 9.82 11.01 4.64
C ASN A 14 9.46 9.95 3.59
N GLU A 15 10.38 9.62 2.67
CA GLU A 15 10.19 8.54 1.71
C GLU A 15 10.02 7.19 2.42
N MET A 16 9.02 6.45 1.98
CA MET A 16 8.85 5.06 2.40
C MET A 16 9.93 4.17 1.75
N GLY A 17 10.09 2.94 2.25
CA GLY A 17 11.08 2.01 1.71
C GLY A 17 12.46 2.07 2.35
N GLN A 18 12.73 3.05 3.22
CA GLN A 18 13.99 3.11 3.98
C GLN A 18 14.06 2.09 5.13
N HIS A 19 12.92 1.56 5.56
CA HIS A 19 12.82 0.54 6.61
C HIS A 19 11.77 -0.50 6.23
N VAL A 20 11.96 -1.74 6.67
CA VAL A 20 11.04 -2.86 6.40
C VAL A 20 10.10 -3.06 7.60
N PRO A 21 8.78 -2.98 7.42
CA PRO A 21 7.81 -3.16 8.50
C PRO A 21 7.76 -4.61 9.02
N GLU A 22 7.74 -4.78 10.35
CA GLU A 22 7.57 -6.11 10.98
C GLU A 22 6.08 -6.52 11.11
N ILE A 23 5.18 -5.53 11.11
CA ILE A 23 3.74 -5.73 11.15
C ILE A 23 3.19 -6.25 9.82
N VAL A 24 1.98 -6.79 9.81
CA VAL A 24 1.27 -7.13 8.57
C VAL A 24 0.64 -5.86 8.01
N LEU A 25 0.81 -5.61 6.70
CA LEU A 25 0.26 -4.44 6.01
C LEU A 25 -0.84 -4.82 5.04
N PHE A 26 -1.85 -3.95 4.97
CA PHE A 26 -2.77 -3.84 3.83
C PHE A 26 -2.41 -2.58 3.09
N ILE A 27 -2.14 -2.68 1.81
CA ILE A 27 -1.94 -1.53 0.94
C ILE A 27 -3.04 -1.61 -0.10
N SER A 28 -3.91 -0.60 -0.17
CA SER A 28 -4.91 -0.49 -1.22
C SER A 28 -4.62 0.75 -2.06
N LYS A 29 -4.67 0.59 -3.38
CA LYS A 29 -4.37 1.69 -4.30
C LYS A 29 -5.17 1.58 -5.59
N SER A 30 -5.75 2.70 -6.02
CA SER A 30 -6.34 2.81 -7.35
C SER A 30 -5.23 2.92 -8.41
N ALA A 31 -5.39 2.15 -9.48
CA ALA A 31 -4.56 2.18 -10.68
C ALA A 31 -4.69 3.49 -11.47
N ASN A 32 -5.83 4.16 -11.36
CA ASN A 32 -6.14 5.39 -12.09
C ASN A 32 -6.08 6.64 -11.18
N ASP A 33 -5.47 6.54 -10.00
CA ASP A 33 -5.34 7.66 -9.05
C ASP A 33 -4.52 8.80 -9.68
N GLU A 34 -5.21 9.91 -9.91
CA GLU A 34 -4.74 11.11 -10.57
C GLU A 34 -4.01 12.09 -9.64
N VAL A 35 -4.09 11.87 -8.32
CA VAL A 35 -3.47 12.72 -7.29
C VAL A 35 -2.17 12.13 -6.79
N SER A 36 -2.15 10.82 -6.57
CA SER A 36 -1.01 10.05 -6.08
C SER A 36 -0.77 8.89 -7.05
N PRO A 37 0.30 8.93 -7.86
CA PRO A 37 0.55 7.91 -8.88
C PRO A 37 0.61 6.50 -8.31
N VAL A 38 -0.04 5.54 -8.98
CA VAL A 38 -0.02 4.12 -8.57
C VAL A 38 1.39 3.52 -8.54
N ASN A 39 2.29 4.02 -9.39
CA ASN A 39 3.64 3.48 -9.56
C ASN A 39 4.45 3.46 -8.25
N ASP A 40 4.22 4.41 -7.35
CA ASP A 40 4.92 4.46 -6.06
C ASP A 40 4.52 3.26 -5.19
N ALA A 41 3.22 2.93 -5.14
CA ALA A 41 2.72 1.74 -4.43
C ALA A 41 3.09 0.44 -5.15
N ASP A 42 3.04 0.43 -6.49
CA ASP A 42 3.43 -0.71 -7.32
C ASP A 42 4.92 -1.05 -7.19
N ALA A 43 5.78 -0.09 -6.83
CA ALA A 43 7.17 -0.30 -6.50
C ALA A 43 7.38 -0.69 -5.01
N LEU A 44 6.69 0.01 -4.10
CA LEU A 44 6.89 -0.16 -2.66
C LEU A 44 6.38 -1.52 -2.15
N ALA A 45 5.21 -1.96 -2.60
CA ALA A 45 4.62 -3.20 -2.12
C ALA A 45 5.49 -4.42 -2.46
N PRO A 46 5.98 -4.63 -3.71
CA PRO A 46 6.95 -5.69 -4.00
C PRO A 46 8.26 -5.54 -3.22
N PHE A 47 8.82 -4.34 -3.12
CA PHE A 47 10.03 -4.11 -2.33
C PHE A 47 9.87 -4.61 -0.89
N TYR A 48 8.76 -4.29 -0.23
CA TYR A 48 8.47 -4.78 1.11
C TYR A 48 8.30 -6.30 1.17
N CYS A 49 7.59 -6.89 0.19
CA CYS A 49 7.43 -8.34 0.11
C CYS A 49 8.76 -9.07 -0.04
N ASP A 50 9.60 -8.62 -0.98
CA ASP A 50 10.91 -9.19 -1.28
C ASP A 50 11.90 -8.99 -0.12
N SER A 51 11.68 -7.96 0.69
CA SER A 51 12.45 -7.68 1.90
C SER A 51 11.92 -8.41 3.16
N GLY A 52 10.92 -9.29 3.00
CA GLY A 52 10.42 -10.17 4.07
C GLY A 52 9.23 -9.62 4.87
N ALA A 53 8.69 -8.45 4.52
CA ALA A 53 7.46 -7.95 5.11
C ALA A 53 6.25 -8.80 4.65
N ARG A 54 5.18 -8.76 5.45
CA ARG A 54 3.89 -9.39 5.14
C ARG A 54 2.95 -8.34 4.60
N VAL A 55 2.76 -8.32 3.28
CA VAL A 55 1.94 -7.30 2.61
C VAL A 55 0.84 -7.99 1.81
N GLU A 56 -0.37 -7.50 2.01
CA GLU A 56 -1.49 -7.74 1.10
C GLU A 56 -1.72 -6.45 0.31
N TYR A 57 -1.54 -6.54 -1.01
CA TYR A 57 -1.67 -5.39 -1.90
C TYR A 57 -2.92 -5.55 -2.77
N LEU A 58 -3.90 -4.68 -2.54
CA LEU A 58 -5.12 -4.55 -3.33
C LEU A 58 -4.96 -3.43 -4.36
N ARG A 59 -4.86 -3.80 -5.64
CA ARG A 59 -4.85 -2.84 -6.74
C ARG A 59 -6.26 -2.76 -7.35
N ASP A 60 -6.88 -1.58 -7.26
CA ASP A 60 -8.19 -1.31 -7.84
C ASP A 60 -8.02 -0.73 -9.25
N GLU A 61 -8.46 -1.48 -10.26
CA GLU A 61 -8.31 -1.11 -11.67
C GLU A 61 -9.36 -0.11 -12.17
N LEU A 62 -10.42 0.14 -11.39
CA LEU A 62 -11.62 0.85 -11.85
C LEU A 62 -11.78 2.22 -11.21
N SER A 63 -11.36 2.39 -9.95
CA SER A 63 -11.51 3.66 -9.24
C SER A 63 -10.52 4.73 -9.71
N ASP A 64 -10.85 5.99 -9.47
CA ASP A 64 -9.92 7.13 -9.39
C ASP A 64 -9.62 7.46 -7.90
N HIS A 65 -8.94 8.58 -7.61
CA HIS A 65 -8.62 8.96 -6.23
C HIS A 65 -9.86 9.12 -5.34
N ALA A 66 -10.87 9.84 -5.85
CA ALA A 66 -12.06 10.20 -5.09
C ALA A 66 -12.99 9.00 -4.92
N THR A 67 -13.18 8.17 -5.96
CA THR A 67 -14.01 6.98 -5.84
C THR A 67 -13.36 5.96 -4.92
N MET A 68 -12.04 5.76 -4.98
CA MET A 68 -11.32 4.83 -4.10
C MET A 68 -11.48 5.18 -2.61
N ALA A 69 -11.51 6.48 -2.28
CA ALA A 69 -11.75 6.94 -0.92
C ALA A 69 -13.11 6.52 -0.34
N LEU A 70 -14.07 6.17 -1.21
CA LEU A 70 -15.40 5.69 -0.82
C LEU A 70 -15.51 4.17 -0.97
N THR A 71 -15.08 3.62 -2.10
CA THR A 71 -15.27 2.22 -2.47
C THR A 71 -14.29 1.29 -1.77
N GLY A 72 -13.09 1.76 -1.42
CA GLY A 72 -12.07 0.94 -0.75
C GLY A 72 -12.24 0.79 0.76
N VAL A 73 -13.15 1.56 1.39
CA VAL A 73 -13.35 1.54 2.85
C VAL A 73 -13.79 0.17 3.38
N PRO A 74 -14.77 -0.53 2.77
CA PRO A 74 -15.19 -1.85 3.24
C PRO A 74 -14.05 -2.86 3.29
N ASP A 75 -13.21 -2.93 2.25
CA ASP A 75 -12.07 -3.86 2.19
C ASP A 75 -11.09 -3.63 3.35
N VAL A 76 -10.74 -2.37 3.61
CA VAL A 76 -9.86 -2.00 4.73
C VAL A 76 -10.46 -2.40 6.07
N LEU A 77 -11.77 -2.17 6.27
CA LEU A 77 -12.45 -2.48 7.53
C LEU A 77 -12.56 -3.98 7.78
N PHE A 78 -12.89 -4.78 6.77
CA PHE A 78 -12.92 -6.25 6.90
C PHE A 78 -11.53 -6.82 7.19
N TRP A 79 -10.51 -6.36 6.45
CA TRP A 79 -9.13 -6.77 6.69
C TRP A 79 -8.64 -6.44 8.11
N LEU A 80 -9.02 -5.28 8.64
CA LEU A 80 -8.69 -4.85 9.99
C LEU A 80 -9.45 -5.67 11.04
N GLN A 81 -10.73 -5.94 10.80
CA GLN A 81 -11.57 -6.77 11.67
C GLN A 81 -10.96 -8.16 11.87
N ASP A 82 -10.50 -8.81 10.80
CA ASP A 82 -9.86 -10.13 10.87
C ASP A 82 -8.68 -10.14 11.86
N ARG A 83 -7.85 -9.09 11.82
CA ARG A 83 -6.70 -8.94 12.72
C ARG A 83 -7.11 -8.67 14.16
N MET A 84 -8.12 -7.83 14.37
CA MET A 84 -8.64 -7.55 15.71
C MET A 84 -9.28 -8.78 16.35
N MET A 85 -9.86 -9.68 15.54
CA MET A 85 -10.42 -10.95 16.00
C MET A 85 -9.36 -12.06 16.18
N GLY A 86 -8.09 -11.78 15.90
CA GLY A 86 -7.01 -12.74 16.04
C GLY A 86 -6.93 -13.77 14.91
N PHE A 87 -7.66 -13.56 13.80
CA PHE A 87 -7.45 -14.32 12.58
C PHE A 87 -6.17 -13.85 11.91
N LEU A 88 -5.05 -14.53 12.15
CA LEU A 88 -3.86 -14.41 11.31
C LEU A 88 -3.12 -15.74 11.23
N LEU A 89 -2.90 -16.23 10.02
CA LEU A 89 -1.56 -16.56 9.51
C LEU A 89 -1.60 -16.52 7.97
N MET A 90 -1.35 -15.35 7.38
CA MET A 90 -0.66 -15.37 6.08
C MET A 90 0.80 -15.75 6.34
N PRO A 91 1.36 -16.74 5.63
CA PRO A 91 2.81 -16.98 5.68
C PRO A 91 3.57 -15.73 5.22
N ALA A 92 4.85 -15.63 5.59
CA ALA A 92 5.72 -14.56 5.12
C ALA A 92 5.73 -14.51 3.58
N GLY A 93 5.70 -13.31 3.01
CA GLY A 93 5.58 -13.07 1.57
C GLY A 93 4.39 -12.16 1.21
N GLY A 94 4.35 -11.74 -0.05
CA GLY A 94 3.32 -10.87 -0.59
C GLY A 94 2.14 -11.61 -1.22
N ARG A 95 0.93 -11.08 -1.06
CA ARG A 95 -0.23 -11.44 -1.89
C ARG A 95 -0.69 -10.20 -2.66
N LYS A 96 -0.82 -10.34 -3.97
CA LYS A 96 -1.53 -9.37 -4.82
C LYS A 96 -2.98 -9.83 -4.93
N SER A 97 -3.90 -8.95 -4.62
CA SER A 97 -5.34 -9.14 -4.81
C SER A 97 -5.80 -8.06 -5.78
N PHE A 98 -6.70 -8.42 -6.70
CA PHE A 98 -7.33 -7.46 -7.60
C PHE A 98 -8.76 -7.25 -7.12
N SER A 99 -9.24 -6.00 -7.14
CA SER A 99 -10.61 -5.69 -6.75
C SER A 99 -11.60 -6.13 -7.83
N GLN A 100 -11.75 -7.45 -8.09
CA GLN A 100 -12.79 -8.06 -8.93
C GLN A 100 -13.00 -9.58 -8.67
N ASP A 101 -12.65 -10.11 -7.50
CA ASP A 101 -13.00 -11.49 -7.08
C ASP A 101 -14.03 -11.49 -5.94
#